data_AF-A0A0Q3LZ40-F1
#
_entry.id   AF-A0A0Q3LZ40-F1
#
_cell.length_a   1.000
_cell.length_b   1.000
_cell.length_c   1.000
_cell.angle_alpha   90.00
_cell.angle_beta   90.00
_cell.angle_gamma   90.00
#
_symmetry.space_group_name_H-M   'P 1'
#
loop_
_entity.id
_entity.type
_entity.pdbx_description
1 polymer ?
#
loop_
_entity_poly.entity_id
_entity_poly.type
_entity_poly.pdbx_seq_one_letter_code
_entity_poly.pdbx_strand_id
1 'polypeptide(L)'
;MTGSLSGVASVIGIGQSDWVGDHSCVRAGERPHDSYGYGAQAFLSALADSGIARDEIDGLIVGPTTAYERVGELLGLNVRWGGQADAMTAVMEACMAIHAGLASVVALVYGNDQRSAQVNYGGPDAQGGGAFLAYVYHAPWGFTSQGALYAMMARRYMHERGLTEAELGEVAVAQRLAASRNPRALMRKPITVEDYLASPFICEPLHLFDYCLIDLRP
;
A
#
# COMPACT_ATOMS: atom_id res chain seq x y z
N MET A 1 -19.14 29.89 0.72
CA MET A 1 -18.83 29.42 -0.64
C MET A 1 -18.88 27.90 -0.61
N THR A 2 -19.90 27.29 -1.21
CA THR A 2 -19.96 25.83 -1.38
C THR A 2 -19.11 25.48 -2.60
N GLY A 3 -17.78 25.56 -2.45
CA GLY A 3 -16.84 25.27 -3.52
C GLY A 3 -16.76 23.77 -3.77
N SER A 4 -16.85 23.36 -5.03
CA SER A 4 -16.58 21.98 -5.43
C SER A 4 -15.08 21.67 -5.24
N LEU A 5 -14.76 20.43 -4.87
CA LEU A 5 -13.37 19.94 -4.84
C LEU A 5 -12.83 19.56 -6.22
N SER A 6 -13.70 19.51 -7.25
CA SER A 6 -13.28 19.18 -8.61
C SER A 6 -12.34 20.24 -9.18
N GLY A 7 -11.20 19.80 -9.73
CA GLY A 7 -10.21 20.68 -10.37
C GLY A 7 -9.44 21.60 -9.40
N VAL A 8 -9.54 21.37 -8.09
CA VAL A 8 -8.88 22.22 -7.08
C VAL A 8 -7.36 21.97 -7.02
N ALA A 9 -6.92 20.75 -7.29
CA ALA A 9 -5.53 20.35 -7.18
C ALA A 9 -5.11 19.47 -8.36
N SER A 10 -3.81 19.43 -8.63
CA SER A 10 -3.17 18.55 -9.59
C SER A 10 -1.95 17.87 -8.97
N VAL A 11 -1.62 16.68 -9.44
CA VAL A 11 -0.34 16.03 -9.11
C VAL A 11 0.73 16.61 -10.01
N ILE A 12 1.74 17.24 -9.41
CA ILE A 12 2.84 17.89 -10.14
C ILE A 12 4.11 17.05 -10.19
N GLY A 13 4.25 16.01 -9.38
CA GLY A 13 5.36 15.07 -9.45
C GLY A 13 5.06 13.76 -8.71
N ILE A 14 5.69 12.68 -9.18
CA ILE A 14 5.59 11.34 -8.59
C ILE A 14 6.97 10.73 -8.38
N GLY A 15 7.10 9.91 -7.34
CA GLY A 15 8.37 9.32 -6.97
C GLY A 15 8.18 8.01 -6.22
N GLN A 16 9.17 7.15 -6.35
CA GLN A 16 9.13 5.80 -5.81
C GLN A 16 10.55 5.25 -5.61
N SER A 17 10.74 4.41 -4.59
CA SER A 17 12.02 3.72 -4.34
C SER A 17 12.30 2.67 -5.43
N ASP A 18 13.51 2.09 -5.44
CA ASP A 18 13.84 0.92 -6.27
C ASP A 18 13.39 -0.39 -5.60
N TRP A 19 12.09 -0.56 -5.40
CA TRP A 19 11.56 -1.73 -4.69
C TRP A 19 11.92 -3.08 -5.35
N VAL A 20 12.33 -3.10 -6.62
CA VAL A 20 12.77 -4.31 -7.32
C VAL A 20 14.18 -4.70 -6.88
N GLY A 21 15.10 -3.73 -6.90
CA GLY A 21 16.44 -3.89 -6.34
C GLY A 21 16.38 -4.22 -4.85
N ASP A 22 15.60 -3.45 -4.09
CA ASP A 22 15.43 -3.62 -2.66
C ASP A 22 14.87 -5.00 -2.30
N HIS A 23 13.88 -5.51 -3.05
CA HIS A 23 13.37 -6.86 -2.83
C HIS A 23 14.46 -7.92 -3.01
N SER A 24 15.38 -7.72 -3.97
CA SER A 24 16.50 -8.64 -4.19
C SER A 24 17.52 -8.58 -3.04
N CYS A 25 17.85 -7.39 -2.55
CA CYS A 25 18.68 -7.19 -1.35
C CYS A 25 18.05 -7.87 -0.12
N VAL A 26 16.76 -7.65 0.11
CA VAL A 26 16.03 -8.26 1.24
C VAL A 26 16.01 -9.78 1.16
N ARG A 27 15.91 -10.36 -0.05
CA ARG A 27 16.03 -11.82 -0.26
C ARG A 27 17.43 -12.35 0.02
N ALA A 28 18.47 -11.52 -0.15
CA ALA A 28 19.85 -11.83 0.23
C ALA A 28 20.13 -11.66 1.74
N GLY A 29 19.14 -11.23 2.52
CA GLY A 29 19.27 -11.00 3.96
C GLY A 29 19.70 -9.57 4.34
N GLU A 30 19.81 -8.68 3.36
CA GLU A 30 20.12 -7.27 3.59
C GLU A 30 18.87 -6.48 3.99
N ARG A 31 19.06 -5.34 4.63
CA ARG A 31 17.98 -4.40 4.98
C ARG A 31 18.44 -2.99 4.62
N PRO A 32 18.34 -2.59 3.35
CA PRO A 32 19.00 -1.39 2.87
C PRO A 32 18.40 -0.12 3.48
N HIS A 33 17.07 -0.10 3.68
CA HIS A 33 16.36 1.03 4.28
C HIS A 33 15.21 0.56 5.18
N ASP A 34 14.81 1.43 6.11
CA ASP A 34 13.58 1.34 6.87
C ASP A 34 12.44 2.12 6.18
N SER A 35 11.25 2.12 6.78
CA SER A 35 10.10 2.90 6.26
C SER A 35 10.43 4.39 6.05
N TYR A 36 11.25 5.00 6.89
CA TYR A 36 11.66 6.40 6.74
C TYR A 36 12.59 6.60 5.53
N GLY A 37 13.58 5.73 5.36
CA GLY A 37 14.52 5.76 4.24
C GLY A 37 13.82 5.57 2.89
N TYR A 38 12.90 4.62 2.79
CA TYR A 38 12.10 4.44 1.57
C TYR A 38 11.21 5.64 1.27
N GLY A 39 10.57 6.20 2.30
CA GLY A 39 9.79 7.43 2.16
C GLY A 39 10.63 8.62 1.66
N ALA A 40 11.85 8.78 2.19
CA ALA A 40 12.76 9.84 1.78
C ALA A 40 13.24 9.68 0.33
N GLN A 41 13.56 8.46 -0.11
CA GLN A 41 13.93 8.20 -1.51
C GLN A 41 12.79 8.51 -2.47
N ALA A 42 11.57 8.06 -2.14
CA ALA A 42 10.39 8.35 -2.93
C ALA A 42 10.11 9.86 -3.00
N PHE A 43 10.26 10.56 -1.87
CA PHE A 43 10.13 12.01 -1.80
C PHE A 43 11.15 12.74 -2.69
N LEU A 44 12.43 12.39 -2.60
CA LEU A 44 13.47 13.01 -3.44
C LEU A 44 13.22 12.78 -4.93
N SER A 45 12.76 11.59 -5.31
CA SER A 45 12.37 11.30 -6.69
C SER A 45 11.16 12.13 -7.13
N ALA A 46 10.15 12.30 -6.27
CA ALA A 46 8.96 13.09 -6.57
C ALA A 46 9.28 14.58 -6.69
N LEU A 47 10.16 15.08 -5.82
CA LEU A 47 10.64 16.46 -5.87
C LEU A 47 11.38 16.73 -7.18
N ALA A 48 12.27 15.82 -7.58
CA ALA A 48 12.99 15.92 -8.85
C ALA A 48 12.05 15.90 -10.07
N ASP A 49 11.03 15.04 -10.06
CA ASP A 49 10.01 14.95 -11.13
C ASP A 49 9.15 16.22 -11.21
N SER A 50 8.81 16.81 -10.05
CA SER A 50 8.00 18.04 -10.00
C SER A 50 8.71 19.31 -10.46
N GLY A 51 10.05 19.34 -10.38
CA GLY A 51 10.86 20.50 -10.75
C GLY A 51 10.75 21.72 -9.81
N ILE A 52 10.03 21.61 -8.69
CA ILE A 52 9.93 22.68 -7.69
C ILE A 52 11.09 22.63 -6.70
N ALA A 53 11.35 23.74 -6.02
CA ALA A 53 12.22 23.75 -4.86
C ALA A 53 11.53 23.11 -3.66
N ARG A 54 12.30 22.40 -2.82
CA ARG A 54 11.80 21.79 -1.58
C ARG A 54 11.06 22.80 -0.69
N ASP A 55 11.56 24.03 -0.63
CA ASP A 55 11.03 25.09 0.24
C ASP A 55 9.68 25.66 -0.25
N GLU A 56 9.19 25.24 -1.42
CA GLU A 56 7.83 25.56 -1.90
C GLU A 56 6.76 24.64 -1.28
N ILE A 57 7.17 23.53 -0.66
CA ILE A 57 6.27 22.58 0.00
C ILE A 57 5.86 23.15 1.35
N ASP A 58 4.56 23.40 1.51
CA ASP A 58 3.98 24.00 2.72
C ASP A 58 2.95 23.11 3.42
N GLY A 59 2.68 21.92 2.85
CA GLY A 59 1.88 20.86 3.45
C GLY A 59 2.60 19.50 3.42
N LEU A 60 2.36 18.66 4.43
CA LEU A 60 2.89 17.30 4.49
C LEU A 60 1.82 16.32 4.99
N ILE A 61 1.59 15.24 4.25
CA ILE A 61 0.82 14.09 4.71
C ILE A 61 1.72 12.87 4.66
N VAL A 62 1.79 12.14 5.77
CA VAL A 62 2.59 10.92 5.85
C VAL A 62 1.73 9.67 5.95
N GLY A 63 2.32 8.55 5.56
CA GLY A 63 1.76 7.21 5.72
C GLY A 63 1.49 6.78 7.16
N PRO A 64 0.66 5.75 7.37
CA PRO A 64 0.41 5.16 8.70
C PRO A 64 1.64 4.47 9.33
N THR A 65 2.69 4.20 8.54
CA THR A 65 3.89 3.46 8.96
C THR A 65 5.00 4.35 9.52
N THR A 66 4.87 5.67 9.41
CA THR A 66 5.88 6.64 9.85
C THR A 66 5.26 7.71 10.72
N ALA A 67 6.07 8.30 11.60
CA ALA A 67 5.65 9.43 12.41
C ALA A 67 5.80 10.74 11.64
N TYR A 68 4.74 11.57 11.65
CA TYR A 68 4.66 12.82 10.89
C TYR A 68 5.83 13.76 11.19
N GLU A 69 6.09 14.02 12.47
CA GLU A 69 7.13 14.92 12.94
C GLU A 69 8.53 14.45 12.53
N ARG A 70 8.76 13.13 12.54
CA ARG A 70 10.05 12.55 12.18
C ARG A 70 10.31 12.64 10.68
N VAL A 71 9.28 12.45 9.85
CA VAL A 71 9.41 12.63 8.40
C VAL A 71 9.66 14.11 8.08
N GLY A 72 8.94 15.03 8.73
CA GLY A 72 9.17 16.47 8.56
C GLY A 72 10.61 16.87 8.89
N GLU A 73 11.15 16.39 10.01
CA GLU A 73 12.55 16.59 10.41
C GLU A 73 13.53 16.00 9.39
N LEU A 74 13.33 14.74 9.00
CA LEU A 74 14.21 14.01 8.08
C LEU A 74 14.30 14.69 6.71
N LEU A 75 13.17 15.17 6.20
CA LEU A 75 13.08 15.82 4.90
C LEU A 75 13.49 17.29 4.95
N GLY A 76 13.62 17.88 6.15
CA GLY A 76 13.93 19.29 6.33
C GLY A 76 12.82 20.20 5.82
N LEU A 77 11.56 19.83 6.04
CA LEU A 77 10.39 20.58 5.60
C LEU A 77 9.89 21.52 6.69
N ASN A 78 9.59 22.77 6.30
CA ASN A 78 8.96 23.77 7.17
C ASN A 78 7.51 24.00 6.73
N VAL A 79 6.64 23.05 7.07
CA VAL A 79 5.23 23.06 6.63
C VAL A 79 4.34 23.82 7.62
N ARG A 80 3.28 24.45 7.09
CA ARG A 80 2.26 25.13 7.90
C ARG A 80 1.04 24.25 8.20
N TRP A 81 0.89 23.15 7.45
CA TRP A 81 -0.20 22.21 7.61
C TRP A 81 0.32 20.78 7.44
N GLY A 82 -0.31 19.84 8.12
CA GLY A 82 -0.02 18.44 7.85
C GLY A 82 -0.99 17.47 8.49
N GLY A 83 -0.82 16.21 8.13
CA GLY A 83 -1.69 15.12 8.54
C GLY A 83 -1.03 13.76 8.36
N GLN A 84 -1.80 12.73 8.68
CA GLN A 84 -1.40 11.34 8.49
C GLN A 84 -2.59 10.59 7.91
N ALA A 85 -2.42 10.06 6.71
CA ALA A 85 -3.48 9.39 5.98
C ALA A 85 -2.90 8.35 5.02
N ASP A 86 -3.71 7.34 4.70
CA ASP A 86 -3.31 6.27 3.80
C ASP A 86 -3.83 6.51 2.37
N ALA A 87 -3.03 6.09 1.39
CA ALA A 87 -3.35 6.05 -0.04
C ALA A 87 -4.27 7.17 -0.54
N MET A 88 -5.52 6.84 -0.86
CA MET A 88 -6.46 7.78 -1.47
C MET A 88 -6.97 8.83 -0.50
N THR A 89 -7.03 8.54 0.80
CA THR A 89 -7.45 9.50 1.82
C THR A 89 -6.47 10.67 1.90
N ALA A 90 -5.16 10.40 1.74
CA ALA A 90 -4.15 11.45 1.69
C ALA A 90 -4.38 12.42 0.52
N VAL A 91 -4.76 11.90 -0.66
CA VAL A 91 -5.10 12.74 -1.82
C VAL A 91 -6.34 13.59 -1.55
N MET A 92 -7.38 13.00 -0.94
CA MET A 92 -8.59 13.74 -0.60
C MET A 92 -8.32 14.85 0.43
N GLU A 93 -7.54 14.56 1.47
CA GLU A 93 -7.13 15.52 2.49
C GLU A 93 -6.29 16.66 1.89
N ALA A 94 -5.36 16.36 0.99
CA ALA A 94 -4.59 17.38 0.28
C ALA A 94 -5.49 18.29 -0.55
N CYS A 95 -6.45 17.74 -1.30
CA CYS A 95 -7.43 18.53 -2.04
C CYS A 95 -8.25 19.44 -1.11
N MET A 96 -8.68 18.94 0.04
CA MET A 96 -9.42 19.73 1.03
C MET A 96 -8.55 20.83 1.66
N ALA A 97 -7.30 20.53 1.99
CA ALA A 97 -6.35 21.49 2.55
C ALA A 97 -6.03 22.62 1.57
N ILE A 98 -5.82 22.29 0.30
CA ILE A 98 -5.62 23.27 -0.78
C ILE A 98 -6.89 24.10 -0.98
N HIS A 99 -8.07 23.45 -1.02
CA HIS A 99 -9.34 24.15 -1.15
C HIS A 99 -9.60 25.15 -0.02
N ALA A 100 -9.25 24.77 1.21
CA ALA A 100 -9.43 25.58 2.41
C ALA A 100 -8.35 26.66 2.57
N GLY A 101 -7.33 26.70 1.69
CA GLY A 101 -6.20 27.63 1.79
C GLY A 101 -5.22 27.33 2.93
N LEU A 102 -5.28 26.12 3.49
CA LEU A 102 -4.39 25.68 4.57
C LEU A 102 -2.98 25.33 4.06
N ALA A 103 -2.89 24.87 2.80
CA ALA A 103 -1.65 24.59 2.09
C ALA A 103 -1.80 24.95 0.60
N SER A 104 -0.69 25.05 -0.12
CA SER A 104 -0.64 25.27 -1.57
C SER A 104 0.07 24.13 -2.30
N VAL A 105 1.09 23.53 -1.68
CA VAL A 105 1.85 22.39 -2.19
C VAL A 105 2.00 21.37 -1.07
N VAL A 106 1.34 20.22 -1.24
CA VAL A 106 1.30 19.17 -0.23
C VAL A 106 2.14 17.97 -0.68
N ALA A 107 3.17 17.62 0.08
CA ALA A 107 3.91 16.38 -0.12
C ALA A 107 3.16 15.20 0.50
N LEU A 108 2.93 14.15 -0.27
CA LEU A 108 2.34 12.89 0.20
C LEU A 108 3.45 11.83 0.27
N VAL A 109 3.85 11.45 1.48
CA VAL A 109 5.03 10.60 1.70
C VAL A 109 4.63 9.30 2.36
N TYR A 110 4.76 8.19 1.62
CA TYR A 110 4.50 6.85 2.11
C TYR A 110 5.75 5.98 1.93
N GLY A 111 6.22 5.39 3.03
CA GLY A 111 7.32 4.43 3.02
C GLY A 111 6.96 3.22 3.87
N ASN A 112 7.22 2.02 3.36
CA ASN A 112 6.80 0.77 3.99
C ASN A 112 7.90 -0.30 3.83
N ASP A 113 8.31 -0.87 4.95
CA ASP A 113 9.32 -1.93 5.06
C ASP A 113 8.78 -3.19 5.76
N GLN A 114 7.45 -3.35 5.86
CA GLN A 114 6.80 -4.38 6.68
C GLN A 114 7.26 -5.81 6.32
N ARG A 115 7.64 -6.08 5.06
CA ARG A 115 8.25 -7.36 4.67
C ARG A 115 9.65 -7.57 5.28
N SER A 116 10.55 -6.60 5.13
CA SER A 116 11.92 -6.69 5.67
C SER A 116 11.94 -6.57 7.19
N ALA A 117 10.97 -5.86 7.77
CA ALA A 117 10.69 -5.81 9.21
C ALA A 117 10.04 -7.09 9.75
N GLN A 118 9.72 -8.08 8.89
CA GLN A 118 9.12 -9.37 9.26
C GLN A 118 7.79 -9.22 10.01
N VAL A 119 6.99 -8.21 9.63
CA VAL A 119 5.63 -8.04 10.16
C VAL A 119 4.79 -9.22 9.69
N ASN A 120 4.18 -9.91 10.65
CA ASN A 120 3.42 -11.13 10.40
C ASN A 120 1.94 -10.79 10.21
N TYR A 121 1.38 -11.06 9.02
CA TYR A 121 0.00 -10.73 8.62
C TYR A 121 -1.01 -11.86 8.88
N GLY A 122 -0.83 -12.63 9.95
CA GLY A 122 -1.73 -13.73 10.33
C GLY A 122 -1.09 -14.76 11.25
N GLY A 123 -1.93 -15.62 11.84
CA GLY A 123 -1.49 -16.66 12.76
C GLY A 123 -1.38 -16.19 14.22
N PRO A 124 -0.82 -17.03 15.12
CA PRO A 124 -0.79 -16.75 16.56
C PRO A 124 -0.05 -15.46 16.93
N ASP A 125 1.00 -15.14 16.18
CA ASP A 125 1.86 -13.97 16.39
C ASP A 125 1.57 -12.86 15.35
N ALA A 126 0.32 -12.71 14.92
CA ALA A 126 -0.05 -11.68 13.95
C ALA A 126 0.22 -10.28 14.53
N GLN A 127 1.08 -9.51 13.88
CA GLN A 127 1.40 -8.12 14.18
C GLN A 127 0.78 -7.17 13.16
N GLY A 128 0.54 -7.69 11.95
CA GLY A 128 -0.16 -7.01 10.86
C GLY A 128 -1.58 -6.68 11.31
N GLY A 129 -1.80 -5.40 11.59
CA GLY A 129 -3.10 -4.82 11.84
C GLY A 129 -3.34 -4.20 13.20
N GLY A 130 -2.51 -4.51 14.20
CA GLY A 130 -2.55 -3.88 15.54
C GLY A 130 -3.95 -3.79 16.17
N ALA A 131 -4.11 -3.07 17.28
CA ALA A 131 -5.43 -2.81 17.90
C ALA A 131 -6.35 -1.92 17.03
N PHE A 132 -5.86 -1.41 15.90
CA PHE A 132 -6.55 -0.44 15.06
C PHE A 132 -7.40 -1.08 13.96
N LEU A 133 -7.09 -2.32 13.55
CA LEU A 133 -7.86 -3.02 12.52
C LEU A 133 -8.90 -3.95 13.15
N ALA A 134 -10.07 -4.02 12.50
CA ALA A 134 -11.25 -4.74 13.00
C ALA A 134 -11.00 -6.23 13.28
N TYR A 135 -9.94 -6.81 12.74
CA TYR A 135 -9.61 -8.23 12.88
C TYR A 135 -9.24 -8.60 14.33
N VAL A 136 -8.77 -7.66 15.15
CA VAL A 136 -8.47 -7.94 16.57
C VAL A 136 -9.68 -8.46 17.33
N TYR A 137 -10.88 -7.97 16.99
CA TYR A 137 -12.10 -8.47 17.58
C TYR A 137 -12.38 -9.91 17.15
N HIS A 138 -11.96 -10.31 15.95
CA HIS A 138 -12.21 -11.63 15.40
C HIS A 138 -11.09 -12.66 15.67
N ALA A 139 -9.94 -12.19 16.16
CA ALA A 139 -8.77 -13.02 16.47
C ALA A 139 -9.06 -14.20 17.43
N PRO A 140 -9.92 -14.08 18.48
CA PRO A 140 -10.27 -15.21 19.33
C PRO A 140 -10.93 -16.40 18.60
N TRP A 141 -11.53 -16.15 17.42
CA TRP A 141 -12.13 -17.17 16.56
C TRP A 141 -11.21 -17.62 15.41
N GLY A 142 -9.92 -17.25 15.46
CA GLY A 142 -8.92 -17.65 14.46
C GLY A 142 -8.81 -16.73 13.24
N PHE A 143 -9.64 -15.69 13.12
CA PHE A 143 -9.57 -14.69 12.05
C PHE A 143 -8.48 -13.65 12.34
N THR A 144 -7.23 -14.09 12.22
CA THR A 144 -6.04 -13.32 12.60
C THR A 144 -5.41 -12.57 11.43
N SER A 145 -5.94 -12.72 10.22
CA SER A 145 -5.46 -12.05 9.00
C SER A 145 -6.61 -11.37 8.27
N GLN A 146 -6.26 -10.36 7.48
CA GLN A 146 -7.19 -9.71 6.56
C GLN A 146 -7.73 -10.74 5.53
N GLY A 147 -6.87 -11.66 5.07
CA GLY A 147 -7.28 -12.75 4.18
C GLY A 147 -8.38 -13.64 4.76
N ALA A 148 -8.36 -13.92 6.07
CA ALA A 148 -9.39 -14.72 6.71
C ALA A 148 -10.77 -14.03 6.69
N LEU A 149 -10.82 -12.71 6.84
CA LEU A 149 -12.07 -11.95 6.74
C LEU A 149 -12.56 -11.86 5.30
N TYR A 150 -11.66 -11.60 4.34
CA TYR A 150 -12.03 -11.59 2.93
C TYR A 150 -12.48 -12.96 2.44
N ALA A 151 -11.92 -14.06 2.97
CA ALA A 151 -12.38 -15.41 2.66
C ALA A 151 -13.84 -15.63 3.08
N MET A 152 -14.25 -15.11 4.25
CA MET A 152 -15.65 -15.16 4.68
C MET A 152 -16.57 -14.34 3.77
N MET A 153 -16.13 -13.14 3.37
CA MET A 153 -16.88 -12.30 2.43
C MET A 153 -17.03 -12.98 1.07
N ALA A 154 -15.93 -13.52 0.53
CA ALA A 154 -15.91 -14.26 -0.73
C ALA A 154 -16.83 -15.49 -0.67
N ARG A 155 -16.74 -16.29 0.40
CA ARG A 155 -17.62 -17.45 0.59
C ARG A 155 -19.09 -17.07 0.60
N ARG A 156 -19.44 -15.97 1.30
CA ARG A 156 -20.82 -15.48 1.33
C ARG A 156 -21.28 -15.01 -0.04
N TYR A 157 -20.42 -14.29 -0.76
CA TYR A 157 -20.71 -13.84 -2.12
C TYR A 157 -20.91 -15.01 -3.09
N MET A 158 -20.05 -16.03 -3.04
CA MET A 158 -20.19 -17.26 -3.83
C MET A 158 -21.52 -17.97 -3.53
N HIS A 159 -21.91 -18.07 -2.25
CA HIS A 159 -23.19 -18.66 -1.86
C HIS A 159 -24.39 -17.87 -2.40
N GLU A 160 -24.36 -16.53 -2.36
CA GLU A 160 -25.49 -15.70 -2.78
C GLU A 160 -25.57 -15.48 -4.29
N ARG A 161 -24.42 -15.45 -4.98
CA ARG A 161 -24.31 -15.03 -6.38
C ARG A 161 -23.83 -16.12 -7.33
N GLY A 162 -23.44 -17.27 -6.80
CA GLY A 162 -22.96 -18.40 -7.60
C GLY A 162 -21.58 -18.16 -8.23
N LEU A 163 -20.78 -17.22 -7.71
CA LEU A 163 -19.40 -17.00 -8.15
C LEU A 163 -18.59 -18.30 -8.02
N THR A 164 -17.91 -18.67 -9.09
CA THR A 164 -17.01 -19.83 -9.12
C THR A 164 -15.57 -19.42 -8.81
N GLU A 165 -14.75 -20.38 -8.36
CA GLU A 165 -13.31 -20.15 -8.14
C GLU A 165 -12.60 -19.77 -9.44
N ALA A 166 -13.01 -20.32 -10.58
CA ALA A 166 -12.47 -19.96 -11.88
C ALA A 166 -12.72 -18.48 -12.22
N GLU A 167 -13.93 -17.97 -11.99
CA GLU A 167 -14.27 -16.56 -12.19
C GLU A 167 -13.52 -15.63 -11.24
N LEU A 168 -13.27 -16.06 -10.00
CA LEU A 168 -12.40 -15.32 -9.08
C LEU A 168 -10.94 -15.30 -9.59
N GLY A 169 -10.45 -16.44 -10.07
CA GLY A 169 -9.11 -16.61 -10.61
C GLY A 169 -8.80 -15.73 -11.84
N GLU A 170 -9.80 -15.38 -12.64
CA GLU A 170 -9.65 -14.43 -13.76
C GLU A 170 -9.11 -13.06 -13.29
N VAL A 171 -9.42 -12.63 -12.06
CA VAL A 171 -8.87 -11.40 -11.48
C VAL A 171 -7.36 -11.54 -11.29
N ALA A 172 -6.89 -12.65 -10.72
CA ALA A 172 -5.48 -12.92 -10.51
C ALA A 172 -4.71 -13.04 -11.84
N VAL A 173 -5.31 -13.71 -12.84
CA VAL A 173 -4.77 -13.83 -14.20
C VAL A 173 -4.62 -12.45 -14.85
N ALA A 174 -5.66 -11.62 -14.80
CA ALA A 174 -5.64 -10.27 -15.37
C ALA A 174 -4.57 -9.39 -14.69
N GLN A 175 -4.48 -9.41 -13.36
CA GLN A 175 -3.45 -8.69 -12.62
C GLN A 175 -2.05 -9.17 -12.96
N ARG A 176 -1.84 -10.49 -13.09
CA ARG A 176 -0.54 -11.05 -13.46
C ARG A 176 -0.16 -10.73 -14.91
N LEU A 177 -1.13 -10.71 -15.83
CA LEU A 177 -0.91 -10.28 -17.20
C LEU A 177 -0.45 -8.82 -17.25
N ALA A 178 -1.10 -7.93 -16.50
CA ALA A 178 -0.65 -6.54 -16.37
C ALA A 178 0.76 -6.45 -15.78
N ALA A 179 1.04 -7.22 -14.73
CA ALA A 179 2.36 -7.28 -14.11
C ALA A 179 3.46 -7.77 -15.07
N SER A 180 3.16 -8.73 -15.96
CA SER A 180 4.15 -9.24 -16.94
C SER A 180 4.68 -8.17 -17.89
N ARG A 181 3.86 -7.15 -18.16
CA ARG A 181 4.18 -6.01 -19.04
C ARG A 181 4.88 -4.87 -18.29
N ASN A 182 4.88 -4.89 -16.96
CA ASN A 182 5.55 -3.88 -16.15
C ASN A 182 6.96 -4.35 -15.79
N PRO A 183 8.03 -3.69 -16.29
CA PRO A 183 9.41 -4.07 -15.96
C PRO A 183 9.72 -3.95 -14.46
N ARG A 184 8.96 -3.12 -13.73
CA ARG A 184 9.10 -2.93 -12.28
C ARG A 184 8.24 -3.87 -11.44
N ALA A 185 7.44 -4.76 -12.01
CA ALA A 185 6.70 -5.74 -11.21
C ALA A 185 7.63 -6.85 -10.70
N LEU A 186 7.41 -7.29 -9.45
CA LEU A 186 8.20 -8.38 -8.84
C LEU A 186 7.88 -9.75 -9.47
N MET A 187 6.59 -10.03 -9.69
CA MET A 187 6.10 -11.30 -10.22
C MET A 187 5.57 -11.08 -11.64
N ARG A 188 6.41 -11.38 -12.63
CA ARG A 188 6.17 -11.07 -14.05
C ARG A 188 5.79 -12.27 -14.91
N LYS A 189 5.93 -13.50 -14.39
CA LYS A 189 5.53 -14.71 -15.13
C LYS A 189 4.00 -14.74 -15.25
N PRO A 190 3.42 -14.73 -16.47
CA PRO A 190 1.98 -14.93 -16.64
C PRO A 190 1.51 -16.25 -16.02
N ILE A 191 0.25 -16.30 -15.62
CA ILE A 191 -0.42 -17.51 -15.10
C ILE A 191 -1.74 -17.71 -15.86
N THR A 192 -2.25 -18.93 -15.91
CA THR A 192 -3.59 -19.24 -16.40
C THR A 192 -4.58 -19.47 -15.25
N VAL A 193 -5.86 -19.64 -15.57
CA VAL A 193 -6.87 -20.04 -14.56
C VAL A 193 -6.58 -21.44 -14.03
N GLU A 194 -6.05 -22.34 -14.86
CA GLU A 194 -5.62 -23.67 -14.42
C GLU A 194 -4.45 -23.59 -13.43
N ASP A 195 -3.48 -22.70 -13.66
CA ASP A 195 -2.42 -22.43 -12.69
C ASP A 195 -2.99 -21.91 -11.36
N TYR A 196 -4.02 -21.06 -11.42
CA TYR A 196 -4.71 -20.53 -10.24
C TYR A 196 -5.43 -21.64 -9.46
N LEU A 197 -6.27 -22.44 -10.13
CA LEU A 197 -7.02 -23.53 -9.51
C LEU A 197 -6.10 -24.61 -8.93
N ALA A 198 -4.92 -24.81 -9.54
CA ALA A 198 -3.90 -25.73 -9.04
C ALA A 198 -3.10 -25.16 -7.86
N SER A 199 -3.18 -23.86 -7.60
CA SER A 199 -2.45 -23.22 -6.49
C SER A 199 -3.11 -23.53 -5.15
N PRO A 200 -2.34 -23.65 -4.05
CA PRO A 200 -2.90 -24.04 -2.77
C PRO A 200 -3.80 -22.93 -2.20
N PHE A 201 -4.84 -23.35 -1.46
CA PHE A 201 -5.57 -22.44 -0.60
C PHE A 201 -4.67 -21.90 0.51
N ILE A 202 -4.76 -20.60 0.76
CA ILE A 202 -4.23 -19.99 1.99
C ILE A 202 -5.33 -19.93 3.04
N CYS A 203 -6.54 -19.52 2.64
CA CYS A 203 -7.74 -19.58 3.47
C CYS A 203 -8.95 -19.74 2.54
N GLU A 204 -9.56 -20.92 2.50
CA GLU A 204 -10.63 -21.20 1.54
C GLU A 204 -11.79 -20.18 1.65
N PRO A 205 -12.26 -19.60 0.53
CA PRO A 205 -12.03 -20.03 -0.86
C PRO A 205 -10.88 -19.28 -1.57
N LEU A 206 -10.01 -18.59 -0.85
CA LEU A 206 -8.92 -17.79 -1.41
C LEU A 206 -7.64 -18.61 -1.57
N HIS A 207 -7.13 -18.61 -2.79
CA HIS A 207 -5.90 -19.27 -3.23
C HIS A 207 -4.67 -18.38 -2.98
N LEU A 208 -3.48 -18.97 -3.11
CA LEU A 208 -2.19 -18.29 -3.01
C LEU A 208 -2.14 -17.00 -3.84
N PHE A 209 -2.69 -17.01 -5.05
CA PHE A 209 -2.63 -15.86 -5.95
C PHE A 209 -3.65 -14.75 -5.64
N ASP A 210 -4.53 -14.94 -4.67
CA ASP A 210 -5.42 -13.87 -4.16
C ASP A 210 -4.74 -12.96 -3.14
N TYR A 211 -3.54 -13.34 -2.67
CA TYR A 211 -2.81 -12.61 -1.64
C TYR A 211 -1.72 -11.73 -2.26
N CYS A 212 -1.55 -10.54 -1.70
CA CYS A 212 -0.43 -9.68 -2.07
C CYS A 212 0.88 -10.25 -1.51
N LEU A 213 2.01 -9.88 -2.13
CA LEU A 213 3.28 -10.53 -1.85
C LEU A 213 3.78 -10.35 -0.42
N ILE A 214 3.34 -9.30 0.27
CA ILE A 214 3.75 -9.01 1.64
C ILE A 214 3.14 -10.00 2.65
N ASP A 215 1.95 -10.53 2.37
CA ASP A 215 1.26 -11.49 3.23
C ASP A 215 1.82 -12.92 3.09
N LEU A 216 2.57 -13.18 2.02
CA LEU A 216 3.07 -14.49 1.67
C LEU A 216 4.52 -14.68 2.16
N ARG A 217 4.68 -15.54 3.17
CA ARG A 217 6.00 -16.08 3.52
C ARG A 217 6.50 -17.00 2.39
N PRO A 218 7.82 -17.06 2.14
CA PRO A 218 8.41 -18.10 1.30
C PRO A 218 8.15 -19.49 1.86
#